data_AF-A0AAW7APW8-F1
#
_entry.id   AF-A0AAW7APW8-F1
#
_cell.length_a   1.000
_cell.length_b   1.000
_cell.length_c   1.000
_cell.angle_alpha   90.00
_cell.angle_beta   90.00
_cell.angle_gamma   90.00
#
_symmetry.space_group_name_H-M   'P 1'
#
loop_
_entity.id
_entity.type
_entity.pdbx_description
1 polymer ?
#
loop_
_entity_poly.entity_id
_entity_poly.type
_entity_poly.pdbx_seq_one_letter_code
_entity_poly.pdbx_strand_id
1 'polypeptide(L)'
;MTVLNKPVGSEAPTGFVLRDQQALITAYLAESTMLLPSGFNVQLMSGGDYFAVASTAATAGQAVYASTTDGSLQTGAAGTVPSGTVATGFVVTQGGAAGATIIISGAVAPISGSNE
;
A
#
# COMPACT_ATOMS: atom_id res chain seq x y z
N MET A 1 -0.83 7.44 -17.49
CA MET A 1 0.03 7.30 -16.29
C MET A 1 0.29 5.81 -16.09
N THR A 2 1.55 5.40 -15.96
CA THR A 2 1.90 3.99 -15.72
C THR A 2 1.90 3.73 -14.21
N VAL A 3 1.19 2.71 -13.77
CA VAL A 3 1.22 2.24 -12.38
C VAL A 3 2.32 1.19 -12.24
N LEU A 4 3.13 1.29 -11.19
CA LEU A 4 4.19 0.36 -10.87
C LEU A 4 3.91 -0.32 -9.53
N ASN A 5 4.41 -1.54 -9.36
CA ASN A 5 4.26 -2.32 -8.13
C ASN A 5 5.19 -1.85 -6.99
N LYS A 6 6.02 -0.85 -7.25
CA LYS A 6 7.05 -0.35 -6.34
C LYS A 6 7.24 1.16 -6.53
N PRO A 7 7.80 1.85 -5.53
CA PRO A 7 8.26 3.23 -5.67
C PRO A 7 9.17 3.47 -6.89
N VAL A 8 9.07 4.69 -7.44
CA VAL A 8 10.01 5.21 -8.43
C VAL A 8 11.05 6.08 -7.74
N GLY A 9 12.26 5.55 -7.57
CA GLY A 9 13.29 6.24 -6.81
C GLY A 9 12.85 6.47 -5.37
N SER A 10 12.83 7.74 -4.95
CA SER A 10 12.46 8.17 -3.60
C SER A 10 11.01 8.70 -3.49
N GLU A 11 10.24 8.65 -4.58
CA GLU A 11 8.88 9.17 -4.60
C GLU A 11 7.91 8.24 -3.86
N ALA A 12 6.97 8.82 -3.14
CA ALA A 12 5.91 8.08 -2.45
C ALA A 12 5.04 7.32 -3.48
N PRO A 13 4.63 6.06 -3.20
CA PRO A 13 3.65 5.37 -4.01
C PRO A 13 2.35 6.16 -4.12
N THR A 14 1.71 6.13 -5.29
CA THR A 14 0.43 6.84 -5.52
C THR A 14 -0.73 6.27 -4.68
N GLY A 15 -0.62 5.01 -4.25
CA GLY A 15 -1.63 4.35 -3.42
C GLY A 15 -1.52 2.83 -3.48
N PHE A 16 -2.54 2.16 -2.96
CA PHE A 16 -2.68 0.72 -3.03
C PHE A 16 -3.51 0.29 -4.24
N VAL A 17 -3.25 -0.90 -4.77
CA VAL A 17 -4.06 -1.49 -5.84
C VAL A 17 -5.06 -2.45 -5.21
N LEU A 18 -6.35 -2.25 -5.51
CA LEU A 18 -7.37 -3.26 -5.22
C LEU A 18 -7.33 -4.33 -6.31
N ARG A 19 -7.41 -5.60 -5.93
CA ARG A 19 -7.64 -6.68 -6.89
C ARG A 19 -9.16 -6.84 -7.10
N ASP A 20 -9.66 -6.20 -8.15
CA ASP A 20 -11.05 -6.27 -8.60
C ASP A 20 -11.24 -7.14 -9.86
N GLN A 21 -10.17 -7.36 -10.62
CA GLN A 21 -10.18 -8.23 -11.79
C GLN A 21 -10.43 -9.70 -11.39
N GLN A 22 -11.39 -10.34 -12.04
CA GLN A 22 -11.72 -11.75 -11.85
C GLN A 22 -11.40 -12.57 -13.10
N ALA A 23 -10.78 -13.74 -12.91
CA ALA A 23 -10.59 -14.78 -13.92
C ALA A 23 -9.87 -14.36 -15.23
N LEU A 24 -8.95 -13.40 -15.17
CA LEU A 24 -8.15 -13.01 -16.33
C LEU A 24 -7.05 -14.03 -16.62
N ILE A 25 -7.31 -14.91 -17.58
CA ILE A 25 -6.36 -15.90 -18.09
C ILE A 25 -5.84 -15.41 -19.45
N THR A 26 -4.57 -15.03 -19.53
CA THR A 26 -3.95 -14.49 -20.76
C THR A 26 -3.35 -15.57 -21.67
N ALA A 27 -3.22 -16.81 -21.19
CA ALA A 27 -2.68 -17.95 -21.93
C ALA A 27 -3.59 -19.18 -21.80
N TYR A 28 -3.80 -19.91 -22.89
CA TYR A 28 -4.68 -21.08 -22.92
C TYR A 28 -4.22 -22.15 -21.91
N LEU A 29 -5.13 -22.63 -21.06
CA LEU A 29 -4.89 -23.57 -19.95
C LEU A 29 -3.93 -23.07 -18.85
N ALA A 30 -3.57 -21.79 -18.83
CA ALA A 30 -2.76 -21.23 -17.75
C ALA A 30 -3.59 -20.93 -16.51
N GLU A 31 -2.93 -20.99 -15.36
CA GLU A 31 -3.45 -20.53 -14.08
C GLU A 31 -2.73 -19.25 -13.67
N SER A 32 -3.50 -18.22 -13.34
CA SER A 32 -2.98 -16.96 -12.81
C SER A 32 -3.77 -16.64 -11.55
N THR A 33 -3.43 -17.30 -10.45
CA THR A 33 -4.01 -16.97 -9.15
C THR A 33 -3.17 -15.86 -8.50
N MET A 34 -3.84 -14.83 -7.97
CA MET A 34 -3.23 -13.73 -7.21
C MET A 34 -2.17 -12.91 -7.95
N LEU A 35 -2.03 -13.02 -9.27
CA LEU A 35 -1.18 -12.14 -10.08
C LEU A 35 -2.04 -11.12 -10.84
N LEU A 36 -1.60 -9.86 -10.85
CA LEU A 36 -2.21 -8.83 -11.66
C LEU A 36 -1.31 -8.58 -12.88
N PRO A 37 -1.73 -8.98 -14.10
CA PRO A 37 -0.89 -8.85 -15.28
C PRO A 37 -0.65 -7.39 -15.66
N SER A 38 0.54 -7.10 -16.20
CA SER A 38 0.87 -5.76 -16.69
C SER A 38 0.04 -5.40 -17.93
N GLY A 39 -0.23 -4.12 -18.11
CA GLY A 39 -0.97 -3.60 -19.28
C GLY A 39 -2.49 -3.57 -19.12
N PHE A 40 -3.03 -4.09 -18.02
CA PHE A 40 -4.45 -3.99 -17.70
C PHE A 40 -4.75 -2.81 -16.78
N ASN A 41 -5.98 -2.30 -16.87
CA ASN A 41 -6.45 -1.21 -16.01
C ASN A 41 -6.60 -1.70 -14.56
N VAL A 42 -6.22 -0.84 -13.61
CA VAL A 42 -6.32 -1.11 -12.17
C VAL A 42 -6.99 0.05 -11.47
N GLN A 43 -7.68 -0.23 -10.37
CA GLN A 43 -8.19 0.79 -9.48
C GLN A 43 -7.16 1.11 -8.38
N LEU A 44 -6.86 2.40 -8.22
CA LEU A 44 -5.98 2.91 -7.17
C LEU A 44 -6.77 3.42 -5.97
N MET A 45 -6.28 3.04 -4.80
CA MET A 45 -6.74 3.43 -3.48
C MET A 45 -5.73 4.43 -2.89
N SER A 46 -5.99 5.73 -3.05
CA SER A 46 -5.06 6.80 -2.65
C SER A 46 -5.25 7.29 -1.20
N GLY A 47 -6.31 6.87 -0.51
CA GLY A 47 -6.60 7.24 0.87
C GLY A 47 -7.76 6.43 1.46
N GLY A 48 -7.94 6.49 2.78
CA GLY A 48 -8.90 5.66 3.52
C GLY A 48 -8.24 4.65 4.45
N ASP A 49 -9.05 3.79 5.05
CA ASP A 49 -8.61 2.77 6.00
C ASP A 49 -8.54 1.39 5.35
N TYR A 50 -7.41 0.70 5.56
CA TYR A 50 -7.15 -0.60 4.95
C TYR A 50 -6.55 -1.59 5.95
N PHE A 51 -6.96 -2.86 5.80
CA PHE A 51 -6.25 -3.97 6.40
C PHE A 51 -4.99 -4.26 5.58
N ALA A 52 -3.85 -4.33 6.26
CA ALA A 52 -2.55 -4.52 5.63
C ALA A 52 -1.70 -5.52 6.42
N VAL A 53 -0.59 -5.95 5.82
CA VAL A 53 0.44 -6.77 6.48
C VAL A 53 1.78 -6.09 6.28
N ALA A 54 2.53 -5.93 7.36
CA ALA A 54 3.88 -5.38 7.35
C ALA A 54 4.91 -6.44 7.76
N SER A 55 6.13 -6.34 7.22
CA SER A 55 7.23 -7.25 7.56
C SER A 55 7.88 -6.94 8.91
N THR A 56 7.58 -5.79 9.50
CA THR A 56 8.03 -5.36 10.83
C THR A 56 6.88 -5.36 11.82
N ALA A 57 7.18 -5.45 13.12
CA ALA A 57 6.19 -5.26 14.15
C ALA A 57 5.66 -3.81 14.13
N ALA A 58 4.34 -3.67 14.14
CA ALA A 58 3.67 -2.39 13.98
C ALA A 58 3.05 -1.95 15.30
N THR A 59 3.25 -0.69 15.67
CA THR A 59 2.56 -0.03 16.79
C THR A 59 1.71 1.11 16.24
N ALA A 60 0.55 1.35 16.84
CA ALA A 60 -0.30 2.48 16.45
C ALA A 60 0.47 3.82 16.52
N GLY A 61 0.25 4.69 15.54
CA GLY A 61 0.97 5.95 15.36
C GLY A 61 2.28 5.86 14.58
N GLN A 62 2.77 4.65 14.25
CA GLN A 62 3.93 4.51 13.36
C GLN A 62 3.58 4.92 11.93
N ALA A 63 4.60 5.42 11.22
CA ALA A 63 4.50 5.68 9.79
C ALA A 63 4.65 4.38 9.00
N VAL A 64 3.97 4.30 7.86
CA VAL A 64 4.02 3.18 6.93
C VAL A 64 4.94 3.53 5.76
N TYR A 65 5.86 2.62 5.48
CA TYR A 65 6.88 2.72 4.45
C TYR A 65 6.73 1.59 3.44
N ALA A 66 7.00 1.88 2.17
CA ALA A 66 7.00 0.90 1.09
C ALA A 66 8.44 0.60 0.64
N SER A 67 8.78 -0.68 0.53
CA SER A 67 10.05 -1.15 -0.03
C SER A 67 10.23 -0.67 -1.47
N THR A 68 11.41 -0.12 -1.78
CA THR A 68 11.77 0.31 -3.15
C THR A 68 12.06 -0.85 -4.10
N THR A 69 12.13 -2.07 -3.55
CA THR A 69 12.37 -3.31 -4.30
C THR A 69 11.08 -3.88 -4.87
N ASP A 70 10.04 -3.98 -4.04
CA ASP A 70 8.84 -4.77 -4.33
C ASP A 70 7.51 -4.16 -3.84
N GLY A 71 7.55 -3.01 -3.16
CA GLY A 71 6.36 -2.36 -2.60
C GLY A 71 5.84 -2.98 -1.31
N SER A 72 6.54 -3.96 -0.72
CA SER A 72 6.17 -4.54 0.57
C SER A 72 6.20 -3.50 1.70
N LEU A 73 5.36 -3.68 2.71
CA LEU A 73 5.20 -2.69 3.77
C LEU A 73 6.15 -2.94 4.95
N GLN A 74 6.73 -1.85 5.43
CA GLN A 74 7.48 -1.75 6.68
C GLN A 74 6.91 -0.61 7.52
N THR A 75 7.04 -0.70 8.83
CA THR A 75 6.58 0.30 9.78
C THR A 75 7.75 0.79 10.61
N GLY A 76 7.69 2.06 11.01
CA GLY A 76 8.74 2.70 11.78
C GLY A 76 8.28 3.98 12.45
N ALA A 77 9.12 4.52 13.33
CA ALA A 77 8.88 5.83 13.92
C ALA A 77 8.83 6.90 12.81
N ALA A 78 7.84 7.79 12.87
CA ALA A 78 7.73 8.88 11.91
C ALA A 78 9.04 9.69 11.83
N GLY A 79 9.49 10.01 10.62
CA GLY A 79 10.76 10.70 10.37
C GLY A 79 12.01 9.81 10.38
N THR A 80 11.92 8.55 10.82
CA THR A 80 13.02 7.58 10.73
C THR A 80 12.73 6.56 9.64
N VAL A 81 13.18 6.87 8.42
CA VAL A 81 12.92 6.02 7.24
C VAL A 81 13.75 4.74 7.30
N PRO A 82 13.15 3.54 7.32
CA PRO A 82 13.88 2.29 7.20
C PRO A 82 14.68 2.22 5.88
N SER A 83 15.85 1.59 5.91
CA SER A 83 16.70 1.45 4.72
C SER A 83 15.97 0.72 3.58
N GLY A 84 16.12 1.20 2.34
CA GLY A 84 15.48 0.60 1.18
C GLY A 84 13.97 0.86 1.09
N THR A 85 13.45 1.85 1.81
CA THR A 85 12.02 2.19 1.80
C THR A 85 11.76 3.66 1.53
N VAL A 86 10.51 3.99 1.19
CA VAL A 86 10.00 5.37 1.07
C VAL A 86 8.72 5.52 1.89
N ALA A 87 8.46 6.73 2.39
CA ALA A 87 7.24 7.01 3.13
C ALA A 87 6.01 6.95 2.20
N THR A 88 4.94 6.31 2.66
CA THR A 88 3.69 6.20 1.88
C THR A 88 2.68 7.31 2.20
N GLY A 89 2.86 8.00 3.33
CA GLY A 89 1.87 8.94 3.87
C GLY A 89 0.77 8.29 4.71
N PHE A 90 0.73 6.95 4.80
CA PHE A 90 -0.18 6.21 5.67
C PHE A 90 0.40 6.05 7.09
N VAL A 91 -0.49 5.92 8.06
CA VAL A 91 -0.16 5.70 9.48
C VAL A 91 -0.84 4.44 9.99
N VAL A 92 -0.19 3.74 10.92
CA VAL A 92 -0.77 2.57 11.58
C VAL A 92 -1.82 3.05 12.61
N THR A 93 -3.06 2.61 12.48
CA THR A 93 -4.12 2.90 13.46
C THR A 93 -4.35 1.73 14.42
N GLN A 94 -4.14 0.50 13.97
CA GLN A 94 -4.12 -0.69 14.81
C GLN A 94 -2.86 -1.51 14.54
N GLY A 95 -2.04 -1.71 15.57
CA GLY A 95 -0.77 -2.42 15.50
C GLY A 95 -0.89 -3.95 15.57
N GLY A 96 0.23 -4.63 15.41
CA GLY A 96 0.32 -6.10 15.40
C GLY A 96 1.77 -6.58 15.31
N ALA A 97 1.98 -7.88 15.53
CA ALA A 97 3.29 -8.51 15.30
C ALA A 97 3.68 -8.45 13.81
N ALA A 98 4.97 -8.65 13.51
CA ALA A 98 5.43 -8.78 12.13
C ALA A 98 4.66 -9.91 11.42
N GLY A 99 4.15 -9.63 10.22
CA GLY A 99 3.32 -10.57 9.45
C GLY A 99 1.86 -10.69 9.92
N ALA A 100 1.47 -10.02 11.00
CA ALA A 100 0.07 -9.96 11.42
C ALA A 100 -0.72 -8.94 10.59
N THR A 101 -2.04 -9.12 10.53
CA THR A 101 -2.93 -8.12 9.96
C THR A 101 -2.99 -6.90 10.87
N ILE A 102 -2.78 -5.73 10.28
CA ILE A 102 -2.82 -4.41 10.91
C ILE A 102 -3.84 -3.53 10.19
N ILE A 103 -4.23 -2.41 10.80
CA ILE A 103 -5.04 -1.37 10.15
C ILE A 103 -4.16 -0.15 9.91
N ILE A 104 -4.18 0.34 8.68
CA ILE A 104 -3.51 1.56 8.26
C ILE A 104 -4.53 2.58 7.74
N SER A 105 -4.26 3.85 7.96
CA SER A 105 -5.10 4.96 7.51
C SER A 105 -4.28 5.94 6.69
N GLY A 106 -4.83 6.37 5.56
CA GLY A 106 -4.29 7.43 4.72
C GLY A 106 -5.29 8.57 4.66
N ALA A 107 -4.79 9.81 4.59
CA ALA A 107 -5.63 10.98 4.48
C ALA A 107 -6.58 10.86 3.26
N VAL A 108 -7.88 10.85 3.52
CA VAL A 108 -8.87 11.14 2.47
C VAL A 108 -8.92 12.66 2.30
N ALA A 109 -9.09 13.15 1.07
CA ALA A 109 -9.25 14.58 0.84
C ALA A 109 -10.33 15.14 1.80
N PRO A 110 -10.07 16.23 2.54
CA PRO A 110 -11.06 16.79 3.44
C PRO A 110 -12.32 17.14 2.63
N ILE A 111 -13.51 16.91 3.21
CA ILE A 111 -14.71 17.54 2.64
C ILE A 111 -14.47 19.05 2.81
N SER A 112 -14.35 19.76 1.69
CA SER A 112 -14.18 21.20 1.72
C SER A 112 -15.50 21.81 2.22
N GLY A 113 -15.60 22.13 3.52
CA GLY A 113 -16.67 22.99 4.03
C GLY A 113 -17.47 22.56 5.27
N SER A 114 -17.03 21.61 6.10
CA SER A 114 -17.68 21.44 7.43
C SER A 114 -17.17 22.48 8.42
N ASN A 115 -17.70 23.70 8.34
CA ASN A 115 -17.67 24.66 9.44
C ASN A 115 -18.87 24.37 10.36
N GLU A 116 -18.64 23.64 11.44
CA GLU A 116 -19.46 23.76 12.66
C GLU A 116 -18.92 24.90 13.53
#